data_AF-A0A6A7LIL5-F1
#
_entry.id   AF-A0A6A7LIL5-F1
#
_cell.length_a   1.000
_cell.length_b   1.000
_cell.length_c   1.000
_cell.angle_alpha   90.00
_cell.angle_beta   90.00
_cell.angle_gamma   90.00
#
_symmetry.space_group_name_H-M   'P 1'
#
loop_
_entity.id
_entity.type
_entity.pdbx_description
1 polymer ?
#
loop_
_entity_poly.entity_id
_entity_poly.type
_entity_poly.pdbx_seq_one_letter_code
_entity_poly.pdbx_strand_id
1 'polypeptide(L)'
;MANPKWFKKQLDPDAFYSSIQDVFASFGPLYGAADNKIIPNGFFWSSLAINVLLQSREYSDEPTQNQCSNKEDEITQYSYLHTETGMLMLGIMVLSWLKVNLKKKTENGHCYNSLHTRTETNKSASCSIGSNFHRDLYTDYISILGDFVSSVRACTPTPITSSNQK
;
A
#
# COMPACT_ATOMS: atom_id res chain seq x y z
N MET A 1 -25.65 -11.69 19.36
CA MET A 1 -24.92 -12.36 18.27
C MET A 1 -23.75 -11.46 17.89
N ALA A 2 -22.52 -11.99 17.80
CA ALA A 2 -21.36 -11.18 17.46
C ALA A 2 -21.46 -10.72 16.00
N ASN A 3 -21.16 -9.45 15.73
CA ASN A 3 -21.10 -8.93 14.37
C ASN A 3 -20.00 -9.70 13.61
N PRO A 4 -20.32 -10.44 12.52
CA PRO A 4 -19.31 -11.19 11.79
C PRO A 4 -18.23 -10.24 11.30
N LYS A 5 -16.96 -10.59 11.55
CA LYS A 5 -15.83 -9.80 11.06
C LYS A 5 -15.70 -10.06 9.56
N TRP A 6 -15.60 -8.99 8.80
CA TRP A 6 -15.29 -9.05 7.36
C TRP A 6 -13.90 -9.63 7.08
N PHE A 7 -12.97 -9.49 8.03
CA PHE A 7 -11.62 -10.03 7.92
C PHE A 7 -11.38 -11.21 8.85
N LYS A 8 -10.85 -12.31 8.32
CA LYS A 8 -10.47 -13.52 9.07
C LYS A 8 -9.28 -13.31 10.00
N LYS A 9 -8.37 -12.41 9.60
CA LYS A 9 -7.15 -12.08 10.34
C LYS A 9 -6.90 -10.57 10.33
N GLN A 10 -6.18 -10.08 11.33
CA GLN A 10 -5.68 -8.70 11.31
C GLN A 10 -4.64 -8.54 10.21
N LEU A 11 -4.59 -7.35 9.64
CA LEU A 11 -3.63 -6.96 8.61
C LEU A 11 -2.26 -6.75 9.25
N ASP A 12 -1.20 -7.30 8.64
CA ASP A 12 0.19 -7.19 9.10
C ASP A 12 1.00 -6.34 8.11
N PRO A 13 1.28 -5.06 8.43
CA PRO A 13 2.04 -4.13 7.58
C PRO A 13 3.46 -4.60 7.25
N ASP A 14 4.12 -5.33 8.15
CA ASP A 14 5.52 -5.74 7.94
C ASP A 14 5.60 -7.00 7.07
N ALA A 15 4.62 -7.90 7.18
CA ALA A 15 4.43 -8.99 6.22
C ALA A 15 4.18 -8.44 4.80
N PHE A 16 3.37 -7.40 4.67
CA PHE A 16 3.07 -6.75 3.39
C PHE A 16 4.31 -6.16 2.71
N TYR A 17 5.20 -5.53 3.47
CA TYR A 17 6.49 -5.07 2.94
C TYR A 17 7.34 -6.24 2.43
N SER A 18 7.39 -7.35 3.18
CA SER A 18 8.13 -8.55 2.80
C SER A 18 7.60 -9.15 1.50
N SER A 19 6.27 -9.23 1.33
CA SER A 19 5.66 -9.71 0.09
C SER A 19 6.03 -8.86 -1.14
N ILE A 20 6.20 -7.54 -0.98
CA ILE A 20 6.70 -6.69 -2.07
C ILE A 20 8.13 -7.09 -2.45
N GLN A 21 9.00 -7.37 -1.46
CA GLN A 21 10.37 -7.82 -1.71
C GLN A 21 10.41 -9.17 -2.44
N ASP A 22 9.54 -10.11 -2.06
CA ASP A 22 9.43 -11.41 -2.71
C ASP A 22 8.99 -11.27 -4.17
N VAL A 23 8.00 -10.41 -4.43
CA VAL A 23 7.57 -10.08 -5.79
C VAL A 23 8.74 -9.47 -6.57
N PHE A 24 9.47 -8.51 -6.01
CA PHE A 24 10.68 -7.97 -6.66
C PHE A 24 11.71 -9.05 -6.99
N ALA A 25 11.98 -9.99 -6.07
CA ALA A 25 12.95 -11.06 -6.28
C ALA A 25 12.55 -12.01 -7.42
N SER A 26 11.25 -12.19 -7.67
CA SER A 26 10.74 -13.07 -8.72
C SER A 26 10.98 -12.58 -10.16
N PHE A 27 11.28 -11.28 -10.37
CA PHE A 27 11.56 -10.71 -11.70
C PHE A 27 13.05 -10.74 -12.10
N GLY A 28 13.89 -11.47 -11.35
CA GLY A 28 15.33 -11.62 -11.62
C GLY A 28 16.21 -10.67 -10.79
N PRO A 29 17.56 -10.75 -10.92
CA PRO A 29 18.46 -9.92 -10.13
C PRO A 29 18.18 -8.44 -10.39
N LEU A 30 18.28 -7.63 -9.33
CA LEU A 30 17.97 -6.20 -9.21
C LEU A 30 18.64 -5.24 -10.22
N TYR A 31 19.31 -5.72 -11.27
CA TYR A 31 20.36 -4.97 -11.96
C TYR A 31 20.33 -5.20 -13.47
N GLY A 32 20.03 -4.14 -14.22
CA GLY A 32 20.07 -4.14 -15.67
C GLY A 32 19.95 -2.74 -16.27
N ALA A 33 21.10 -2.04 -16.34
CA ALA A 33 21.43 -0.94 -17.26
C ALA A 33 20.57 0.35 -17.24
N ALA A 34 20.61 1.10 -16.13
CA ALA A 34 20.70 2.56 -16.09
C ALA A 34 20.86 3.00 -14.62
N ASP A 35 22.07 3.37 -14.19
CA ASP A 35 22.37 4.03 -12.91
C ASP A 35 21.56 3.57 -11.69
N ASN A 36 21.81 2.34 -11.23
CA ASN A 36 21.56 1.85 -9.86
C ASN A 36 20.19 2.14 -9.21
N LYS A 37 19.13 2.36 -10.00
CA LYS A 37 17.80 2.65 -9.46
C LYS A 37 16.74 1.82 -10.19
N ILE A 38 16.00 1.04 -9.41
CA ILE A 38 14.78 0.40 -9.87
C ILE A 38 13.82 1.52 -10.32
N ILE A 39 13.48 1.55 -11.60
CA ILE A 39 12.23 2.17 -12.06
C ILE A 39 11.26 0.99 -12.14
N PRO A 40 10.36 0.80 -11.15
CA PRO A 40 9.41 -0.28 -11.23
C PRO A 40 8.57 -0.06 -12.49
N ASN A 41 8.72 -0.97 -13.46
CA ASN A 41 8.08 -0.86 -14.77
C ASN A 41 6.62 -1.33 -14.68
N GLY A 42 5.84 -1.11 -15.76
CA GLY A 42 4.42 -1.50 -15.79
C GLY A 42 4.18 -2.99 -15.52
N PHE A 43 5.13 -3.87 -15.87
CA PHE A 43 5.02 -5.31 -15.63
C PHE A 43 5.11 -5.64 -14.14
N PHE A 44 6.08 -5.07 -13.42
CA PHE A 44 6.17 -5.21 -11.97
C PHE A 44 4.88 -4.78 -11.27
N TRP A 45 4.35 -3.60 -11.59
CA TRP A 45 3.12 -3.10 -10.97
C TRP A 45 1.90 -3.98 -11.27
N SER A 46 1.81 -4.49 -12.49
CA SER A 46 0.72 -5.39 -12.90
C SER A 46 0.79 -6.71 -12.15
N SER A 47 1.98 -7.30 -12.03
CA SER A 47 2.17 -8.55 -11.29
C SER A 47 1.99 -8.39 -9.78
N LEU A 48 2.38 -7.25 -9.22
CA LEU A 48 2.09 -6.93 -7.82
C LEU A 48 0.57 -6.88 -7.61
N ALA A 49 -0.17 -6.13 -8.45
CA ALA A 49 -1.62 -6.03 -8.33
C ALA A 49 -2.32 -7.39 -8.41
N ILE A 50 -1.92 -8.26 -9.34
CA ILE A 50 -2.47 -9.62 -9.46
C ILE A 50 -2.18 -10.45 -8.21
N ASN A 51 -0.95 -10.44 -7.70
CA ASN A 51 -0.60 -11.18 -6.49
C ASN A 51 -1.40 -10.71 -5.28
N VAL A 52 -1.58 -9.39 -5.11
CA VAL A 52 -2.38 -8.84 -4.03
C VAL A 52 -3.84 -9.26 -4.15
N LEU A 53 -4.41 -9.20 -5.35
CA LEU A 53 -5.79 -9.65 -5.59
C LEU A 53 -5.98 -11.12 -5.19
N LEU A 54 -5.04 -12.00 -5.55
CA LEU A 54 -5.10 -13.42 -5.19
C LEU A 54 -4.94 -13.65 -3.69
N GLN A 55 -3.98 -12.99 -3.04
CA GLN A 55 -3.73 -13.13 -1.60
C GLN A 55 -4.84 -12.52 -0.74
N SER A 56 -5.56 -11.51 -1.26
CA SER A 56 -6.61 -10.83 -0.51
C SER A 56 -7.77 -11.72 -0.08
N ARG A 57 -7.92 -12.86 -0.76
CA ARG A 57 -8.88 -13.91 -0.41
C ARG A 57 -8.62 -14.53 0.96
N GLU A 58 -7.36 -14.61 1.39
CA GLU A 58 -7.03 -15.16 2.71
C GLU A 58 -7.47 -14.25 3.86
N TYR A 59 -7.63 -12.96 3.57
CA TYR A 59 -8.00 -11.95 4.55
C TYR A 59 -9.51 -11.78 4.63
N SER A 60 -10.25 -12.05 3.55
CA SER A 60 -11.70 -11.86 3.49
C SER A 60 -12.48 -13.09 3.98
N ASP A 61 -13.66 -12.84 4.55
CA ASP A 61 -14.65 -13.88 4.86
C ASP A 61 -15.83 -13.83 3.87
N GLU A 62 -16.29 -15.00 3.44
CA GLU A 62 -17.36 -15.16 2.42
C GLU A 62 -18.83 -15.25 2.95
N PRO A 63 -19.16 -15.25 4.26
CA PRO A 63 -20.44 -15.79 4.74
C PRO A 63 -21.64 -14.85 4.50
N THR A 64 -21.44 -13.54 4.44
CA THR A 64 -22.53 -12.56 4.22
C THR A 64 -22.79 -12.26 2.75
N GLN A 65 -21.83 -12.53 1.87
CA GLN A 65 -21.94 -12.23 0.44
C GLN A 65 -22.94 -13.15 -0.27
N ASN A 66 -22.86 -14.47 -0.01
CA ASN A 66 -23.79 -15.46 -0.55
C ASN A 66 -25.26 -15.24 -0.09
N GLN A 67 -25.47 -14.42 0.94
CA GLN A 67 -26.80 -14.01 1.41
C GLN A 67 -27.33 -12.75 0.70
N CYS A 68 -26.44 -11.93 0.13
CA CYS A 68 -26.79 -10.68 -0.53
C CYS A 68 -26.91 -10.81 -2.05
N SER A 69 -26.34 -11.84 -2.66
CA SER A 69 -26.51 -12.14 -4.08
C SER A 69 -26.18 -13.60 -4.45
N ASN A 70 -26.83 -14.08 -5.52
CA ASN A 70 -26.56 -15.32 -6.23
C ASN A 70 -26.16 -15.13 -7.72
N LYS A 71 -25.82 -13.90 -8.16
CA LYS A 71 -25.51 -13.57 -9.56
C LYS A 71 -24.17 -12.86 -9.70
N GLU A 72 -23.22 -13.44 -10.44
CA GLU A 72 -21.85 -12.92 -10.61
C GLU A 72 -21.73 -11.56 -11.34
N ASP A 73 -22.79 -11.04 -11.97
CA ASP A 73 -22.74 -9.95 -12.95
C ASP A 73 -23.07 -8.53 -12.44
N GLU A 74 -23.26 -8.30 -11.12
CA GLU A 74 -23.56 -6.94 -10.62
C GLU A 74 -22.30 -6.17 -10.17
N ILE A 75 -22.15 -4.93 -10.65
CA ILE A 75 -20.99 -4.06 -10.43
C ILE A 75 -20.77 -3.69 -8.95
N THR A 76 -21.83 -3.73 -8.14
CA THR A 76 -21.80 -3.41 -6.70
C THR A 76 -21.70 -4.64 -5.81
N GLN A 77 -21.51 -5.83 -6.39
CA GLN A 77 -21.33 -7.03 -5.61
C GLN A 77 -19.88 -7.28 -5.27
N TYR A 78 -19.69 -7.71 -4.03
CA TYR A 78 -18.56 -8.52 -3.66
C TYR A 78 -18.62 -9.80 -4.49
N SER A 79 -17.57 -10.11 -5.25
CA SER A 79 -17.40 -11.36 -6.03
C SER A 79 -16.25 -12.19 -5.45
N TYR A 80 -15.95 -13.36 -6.03
CA TYR A 80 -14.77 -14.17 -5.68
C TYR A 80 -13.42 -13.39 -5.82
N LEU A 81 -13.46 -12.24 -6.49
CA LEU A 81 -12.42 -11.21 -6.52
C LEU A 81 -12.96 -9.96 -5.84
N HIS A 82 -12.94 -9.96 -4.50
CA HIS A 82 -13.22 -8.78 -3.67
C HIS A 82 -12.25 -7.65 -4.01
N THR A 83 -12.66 -6.78 -4.93
CA THR A 83 -11.79 -5.73 -5.44
C THR A 83 -11.48 -4.74 -4.32
N GLU A 84 -12.42 -4.46 -3.41
CA GLU A 84 -12.23 -3.58 -2.27
C GLU A 84 -11.17 -4.11 -1.30
N THR A 85 -11.21 -5.40 -0.95
CA THR A 85 -10.19 -6.02 -0.09
C THR A 85 -8.82 -5.99 -0.77
N GLY A 86 -8.77 -6.32 -2.05
CA GLY A 86 -7.56 -6.22 -2.86
C GLY A 86 -6.99 -4.80 -2.89
N MET A 87 -7.84 -3.80 -3.11
CA MET A 87 -7.46 -2.38 -3.13
C MET A 87 -6.98 -1.89 -1.77
N LEU A 88 -7.65 -2.28 -0.68
CA LEU A 88 -7.20 -1.97 0.68
C LEU A 88 -5.82 -2.54 0.94
N MET A 89 -5.60 -3.82 0.62
CA MET A 89 -4.32 -4.48 0.82
C MET A 89 -3.22 -3.88 -0.05
N LEU A 90 -3.53 -3.55 -1.31
CA LEU A 90 -2.60 -2.86 -2.19
C LEU A 90 -2.20 -1.50 -1.60
N GLY A 91 -3.17 -0.74 -1.09
CA GLY A 91 -2.93 0.51 -0.38
C GLY A 91 -2.01 0.33 0.82
N ILE A 92 -2.29 -0.64 1.71
CA ILE A 92 -1.46 -0.93 2.89
C ILE A 92 -0.05 -1.37 2.49
N MET A 93 0.08 -2.17 1.44
CA MET A 93 1.37 -2.60 0.88
C MET A 93 2.19 -1.42 0.40
N VAL A 94 1.61 -0.53 -0.41
CA VAL A 94 2.28 0.68 -0.89
C VAL A 94 2.69 1.59 0.29
N LEU A 95 1.81 1.79 1.27
CA LEU A 95 2.11 2.58 2.46
C LEU A 95 3.25 1.96 3.30
N SER A 96 3.26 0.63 3.43
CA SER A 96 4.32 -0.10 4.14
C SER A 96 5.67 0.02 3.43
N TRP A 97 5.67 -0.01 2.10
CA TRP A 97 6.86 0.24 1.29
C TRP A 97 7.36 1.69 1.39
N LEU A 98 6.46 2.68 1.34
CA LEU A 98 6.81 4.09 1.52
C LEU A 98 7.43 4.32 2.91
N LYS A 99 6.82 3.78 3.98
CA LYS A 99 7.32 3.84 5.36
C LYS A 99 8.79 3.42 5.44
N VAL A 100 9.10 2.22 4.95
CA VAL A 100 10.46 1.66 5.05
C VAL A 100 11.45 2.43 4.18
N ASN A 101 11.07 2.81 2.95
CA ASN A 101 11.99 3.51 2.06
C ASN A 101 12.29 4.94 2.50
N LEU A 102 11.29 5.69 2.97
CA LEU A 102 11.52 7.05 3.47
C LEU A 102 12.39 7.03 4.73
N LYS A 103 12.17 6.05 5.63
CA LYS A 103 13.05 5.84 6.78
C LYS A 103 14.50 5.62 6.34
N LYS A 104 14.74 4.67 5.44
CA LYS A 104 16.09 4.39 4.89
C LYS A 104 16.72 5.64 4.25
N LYS A 105 15.95 6.40 3.46
CA LYS A 105 16.44 7.63 2.81
C LYS A 105 16.78 8.73 3.81
N THR A 106 15.98 8.86 4.87
CA THR A 106 16.21 9.80 5.97
C THR A 106 17.48 9.44 6.74
N GLU A 107 17.62 8.18 7.16
CA GLU A 107 18.77 7.69 7.92
C GLU A 107 20.07 7.73 7.10
N ASN A 108 19.99 7.39 5.80
CA ASN A 108 21.15 7.41 4.92
C ASN A 108 21.51 8.81 4.41
N GLY A 109 20.63 9.81 4.56
CA GLY A 109 20.86 11.18 4.09
C GLY A 109 21.19 11.26 2.60
N HIS A 110 20.49 10.51 1.76
CA HIS A 110 20.89 10.37 0.36
C HIS A 110 20.59 11.63 -0.47
N CYS A 111 21.59 12.20 -1.14
CA CYS A 111 21.49 13.44 -1.90
C CYS A 111 22.28 13.38 -3.22
N TYR A 112 21.57 13.53 -4.35
CA TYR A 112 22.16 13.58 -5.69
C TYR A 112 22.20 14.98 -6.30
N ASN A 113 21.81 16.02 -5.58
CA ASN A 113 21.86 17.38 -6.10
C ASN A 113 23.30 17.75 -6.50
N SER A 114 23.51 18.10 -7.77
CA SER A 114 24.82 18.45 -8.34
C SER A 114 25.30 19.83 -7.88
N LEU A 115 24.39 20.70 -7.42
CA LEU A 115 24.69 22.03 -6.89
C LEU A 115 25.14 21.98 -5.43
N HIS A 116 24.93 20.86 -4.73
CA HIS A 116 25.36 20.71 -3.35
C HIS A 116 26.81 20.21 -3.32
N THR A 117 27.74 21.01 -2.79
CA THR A 117 29.17 20.69 -2.75
C THR A 117 29.38 19.39 -1.96
N ARG A 118 29.68 18.31 -2.67
CA ARG A 118 29.96 17.01 -2.05
C ARG A 118 31.38 17.05 -1.50
N THR A 119 31.54 16.95 -0.18
CA THR A 119 32.85 16.67 0.43
C THR A 119 33.25 15.22 0.12
N GLU A 120 34.56 14.91 0.06
CA GLU A 120 35.04 13.54 -0.20
C GLU A 120 34.48 12.50 0.81
N THR A 121 34.09 12.96 2.00
CA THR A 121 33.43 12.18 3.06
C THR A 121 31.91 11.96 2.86
N ASN A 122 31.25 12.73 1.99
CA ASN A 122 29.80 12.67 1.69
C ASN A 122 29.54 12.22 0.25
N LYS A 123 30.04 11.02 -0.11
CA LYS A 123 29.66 10.35 -1.36
C LYS A 123 28.17 10.00 -1.34
N SER A 124 27.32 10.81 -1.99
CA SER A 124 25.85 10.66 -2.17
C SER A 124 24.98 10.30 -0.96
N ALA A 125 25.55 9.95 0.18
CA ALA A 125 24.97 9.55 1.45
C ALA A 125 25.59 10.39 2.58
N SER A 126 25.02 10.30 3.78
CA SER A 126 25.40 11.08 4.97
C SER A 126 25.23 12.61 4.80
N CYS A 127 24.41 13.06 3.85
CA CYS A 127 24.12 14.47 3.64
C CYS A 127 22.98 14.91 4.58
N SER A 128 23.26 15.88 5.46
CA SER A 128 22.28 16.44 6.41
C SER A 128 21.10 17.11 5.71
N ILE A 129 21.34 17.82 4.59
CA ILE A 129 20.27 18.42 3.78
C ILE A 129 19.36 17.35 3.20
N GLY A 130 19.93 16.27 2.66
CA GLY A 130 19.16 15.15 2.14
C GLY A 130 18.34 14.47 3.23
N SER A 131 18.95 14.23 4.39
CA SER A 131 18.28 13.64 5.55
C SER A 131 17.09 14.49 6.01
N ASN A 132 17.28 15.80 6.17
CA ASN A 132 16.22 16.74 6.55
C ASN A 132 15.09 16.75 5.52
N PHE A 133 15.40 16.81 4.22
CA PHE A 133 14.40 16.75 3.16
C PHE A 133 13.54 15.49 3.24
N HIS A 134 14.14 14.30 3.38
CA HIS A 134 13.39 13.04 3.46
C HIS A 134 12.55 12.94 4.74
N ARG A 135 13.04 13.49 5.85
CA ARG A 135 12.28 13.59 7.12
C ARG A 135 11.06 14.49 6.97
N ASP A 136 11.23 15.67 6.38
CA ASP A 136 10.16 16.64 6.20
C ASP A 136 9.10 16.06 5.25
N LEU A 137 9.52 15.42 4.15
CA LEU A 137 8.64 14.68 3.24
C LEU A 137 7.86 13.55 3.95
N TYR A 138 8.51 12.80 4.83
CA TYR A 138 7.84 11.77 5.64
C TYR A 138 6.78 12.41 6.56
N THR A 139 7.10 13.54 7.17
CA THR A 139 6.18 14.27 8.05
C THR A 139 4.93 14.74 7.30
N ASP A 140 5.12 15.30 6.10
CA ASP A 140 4.02 15.74 5.24
C ASP A 140 3.12 14.57 4.86
N TYR A 141 3.69 13.42 4.49
CA TYR A 141 2.90 12.24 4.13
C TYR A 141 2.06 11.72 5.29
N ILE A 142 2.62 11.70 6.51
CA ILE A 142 1.88 11.31 7.70
C ILE A 142 0.73 12.29 7.99
N SER A 143 0.95 13.59 7.81
CA SER A 143 -0.10 14.61 7.96
C SER A 143 -1.26 14.36 6.99
N ILE A 144 -0.95 14.20 5.70
CA ILE A 144 -1.96 13.97 4.65
C ILE A 144 -2.77 12.70 4.93
N LEU A 145 -2.11 11.61 5.35
CA LEU A 145 -2.79 10.36 5.70
C LEU A 145 -3.66 10.52 6.95
N GLY A 146 -3.21 11.29 7.95
CA GLY A 146 -3.99 11.63 9.13
C GLY A 146 -5.27 12.40 8.80
N ASP A 147 -5.16 13.40 7.92
CA ASP A 147 -6.30 14.20 7.45
C ASP A 147 -7.30 13.33 6.67
N PHE A 148 -6.81 12.49 5.77
CA PHE A 148 -7.64 11.56 5.02
C PHE A 148 -8.41 10.61 5.95
N VAL A 149 -7.72 9.96 6.90
CA VAL A 149 -8.37 9.05 7.87
C VAL A 149 -9.41 9.80 8.71
N SER A 150 -9.14 11.05 9.09
CA SER A 150 -10.08 11.89 9.84
C SER A 150 -11.33 12.20 9.01
N SER A 151 -11.16 12.53 7.73
CA SER A 151 -12.28 12.74 6.79
C SER A 151 -13.11 11.46 6.60
N VAL A 152 -12.46 10.30 6.47
CA VAL A 152 -13.16 9.01 6.34
C VAL A 152 -13.98 8.70 7.60
N ARG A 153 -13.44 8.96 8.79
CA ARG A 153 -14.16 8.77 10.06
C ARG A 153 -15.42 9.64 10.17
N ALA A 154 -15.38 10.85 9.62
CA ALA A 154 -16.56 11.73 9.58
C ALA A 154 -17.62 11.22 8.58
N CYS A 155 -17.22 10.48 7.54
CA CYS A 155 -18.11 9.88 6.56
C CYS A 155 -18.62 8.52 7.05
N THR A 156 -19.61 8.52 7.96
CA THR A 156 -20.26 7.27 8.37
C THR A 156 -21.40 6.95 7.39
N PRO A 157 -21.32 5.84 6.61
CA PRO A 157 -22.41 5.46 5.72
C PRO A 157 -23.65 5.09 6.55
N THR A 158 -24.82 5.57 6.10
CA THR A 158 -26.10 5.22 6.74
C THR A 158 -26.69 4.00 6.02
N PRO A 159 -26.92 2.87 6.72
CA PRO A 159 -27.56 1.70 6.12
C PRO A 159 -28.99 2.03 5.66
N ILE A 160 -29.44 1.42 4.57
CA ILE A 160 -30.84 1.47 4.18
C ILE A 160 -31.66 0.75 5.25
N THR A 161 -32.54 1.47 5.95
CA THR A 161 -33.55 0.85 6.81
C THR A 161 -34.70 0.34 5.94
N SER A 162 -35.13 -0.89 6.19
CA SER A 162 -36.15 -1.66 5.44
C SER A 162 -37.59 -1.10 5.56
N SER A 163 -37.78 0.21 5.49
CA SER A 163 -39.08 0.86 5.71
C SER A 163 -39.84 1.22 4.43
N ASN A 164 -39.31 0.96 3.22
CA ASN A 164 -39.99 1.31 1.96
C ASN A 164 -40.11 0.15 0.96
N GLN A 165 -40.43 -1.06 1.44
CA GLN A 165 -41.05 -2.09 0.61
C GLN A 165 -42.53 -2.16 0.97
N LYS A 166 -43.33 -1.33 0.30
CA LYS A 166 -44.78 -1.51 0.14
C LYS A 166 -45.03 -1.95 -1.29
#